data_AF-A0AAW0NU34-F1
#
_entry.id   AF-A0AAW0NU34-F1
#
_cell.length_a   1.000
_cell.length_b   1.000
_cell.length_c   1.000
_cell.angle_alpha   90.00
_cell.angle_beta   90.00
_cell.angle_gamma   90.00
#
_symmetry.space_group_name_H-M   'P 1'
#
loop_
_entity.id
_entity.type
_entity.pdbx_description
1 polymer ?
#
loop_
_entity_poly.entity_id
_entity_poly.type
_entity_poly.pdbx_seq_one_letter_code
_entity_poly.pdbx_strand_id
1 'polypeptide(L)'
;MGDSLKNFDPLDPTLIFVDRKDDLDPFSSEDGDGPLRAQMSCGHAVTPDSLTEWARHQLDQGIYKFKCPALVEGTKRCNKPWSYREVRRLADLTVDEMQYFEENIARLSAQEFSEIQPCPQCKTNVERTDLTNLCVVCPVCTAEQQKCYQFCWQCREPWKGSAQRSDRCDNDGCSNKNLELLQTCKTIDLPQVRGAINCPSVRACPKVEWPRDRIQSQCGTKTEEAEKRTLGLHTSEHYDDNWN
;
A
#
# COMPACT_ATOMS: atom_id res chain seq x y z
N MET A 1 17.13 -19.15 -21.45
CA MET A 1 17.56 -17.84 -21.94
C MET A 1 18.39 -17.26 -20.81
N GLY A 2 19.66 -16.97 -21.06
CA GLY A 2 20.50 -16.40 -20.01
C GLY A 2 20.07 -14.97 -19.79
N ASP A 3 19.51 -14.66 -18.62
CA ASP A 3 19.28 -13.28 -18.23
C ASP A 3 20.65 -12.60 -18.11
N SER A 4 20.88 -11.62 -18.97
CA SER A 4 22.04 -10.75 -18.85
C SER A 4 21.86 -9.95 -17.57
N LEU A 5 22.82 -10.05 -16.64
CA LEU A 5 22.86 -9.23 -15.43
C LEU A 5 22.81 -7.75 -15.82
N LYS A 6 21.89 -6.99 -15.23
CA LYS A 6 21.78 -5.55 -15.45
C LYS A 6 22.91 -4.86 -14.71
N ASN A 7 23.47 -3.82 -15.33
CA ASN A 7 24.49 -3.01 -14.70
C ASN A 7 24.29 -1.55 -15.08
N PHE A 8 24.53 -0.65 -14.14
CA PHE A 8 24.44 0.78 -14.39
C PHE A 8 25.52 1.24 -15.37
N ASP A 9 25.23 2.31 -16.11
CA ASP A 9 26.26 3.05 -16.83
C ASP A 9 27.14 3.79 -15.80
N PRO A 10 28.45 3.47 -15.69
CA PRO A 10 29.36 4.13 -14.75
C PRO A 10 29.46 5.66 -14.97
N LEU A 11 29.08 6.13 -16.16
CA LEU A 11 29.15 7.54 -16.54
C LEU A 11 27.82 8.27 -16.33
N ASP A 12 26.77 7.61 -15.84
CA ASP A 12 25.49 8.27 -15.58
C ASP A 12 25.63 9.28 -14.41
N PRO A 13 25.62 10.61 -14.68
CA PRO A 13 25.83 11.62 -13.65
C PRO A 13 24.61 11.79 -12.74
N THR A 14 23.51 11.13 -13.07
CA THR A 14 22.26 11.26 -12.35
C THR A 14 22.18 10.27 -11.18
N LEU A 15 23.03 9.23 -11.18
CA LEU A 15 23.12 8.22 -10.12
C LEU A 15 24.22 8.55 -9.11
N ILE A 16 23.99 8.17 -7.86
CA ILE A 16 24.99 8.29 -6.80
C ILE A 16 25.56 6.89 -6.55
N PHE A 17 26.72 6.61 -7.14
CA PHE A 17 27.41 5.34 -6.96
C PHE A 17 28.05 5.25 -5.59
N VAL A 18 28.03 4.04 -5.01
CA VAL A 18 28.55 3.76 -3.68
C VAL A 18 29.27 2.42 -3.66
N ASP A 19 30.32 2.34 -2.84
CA ASP A 19 31.20 1.17 -2.73
C ASP A 19 30.83 0.22 -1.57
N ARG A 20 29.66 0.43 -0.97
CA ARG A 20 29.12 -0.47 0.06
C ARG A 20 28.31 -1.60 -0.58
N LYS A 21 28.14 -2.68 0.18
CA LYS A 21 27.34 -3.85 -0.23
C LYS A 21 25.91 -3.48 -0.64
N ASP A 22 25.30 -4.36 -1.42
CA ASP A 22 23.88 -4.23 -1.77
C ASP A 22 23.04 -4.55 -0.52
N ASP A 23 22.24 -3.57 -0.08
CA ASP A 23 21.44 -3.68 1.13
C ASP A 23 20.20 -4.59 0.97
N LEU A 24 19.91 -5.05 -0.26
CA LEU A 24 18.84 -5.99 -0.60
C LEU A 24 19.35 -7.42 -0.81
N ASP A 25 20.61 -7.57 -1.21
CA ASP A 25 21.22 -8.87 -1.47
C ASP A 25 22.12 -9.33 -0.30
N PRO A 26 21.69 -10.34 0.49
CA PRO A 26 22.46 -10.85 1.61
C PRO A 26 23.75 -11.58 1.18
N PHE A 27 23.89 -11.92 -0.10
CA PHE A 27 25.09 -12.56 -0.66
C PHE A 27 26.04 -11.56 -1.32
N SER A 28 25.74 -10.26 -1.26
CA SER A 28 26.60 -9.25 -1.85
C SER A 28 27.95 -9.17 -1.13
N SER A 29 29.02 -9.11 -1.92
CA SER A 29 30.41 -8.97 -1.46
C SER A 29 30.63 -7.63 -0.76
N GLU A 30 31.41 -7.66 0.32
CA GLU A 30 31.81 -6.45 1.07
C GLU A 30 33.06 -5.78 0.48
N ASP A 31 33.79 -6.49 -0.38
CA ASP A 31 35.11 -6.08 -0.91
C ASP A 31 35.02 -5.17 -2.16
N GLY A 32 33.86 -4.59 -2.45
CA GLY A 32 33.63 -3.73 -3.64
C GLY A 32 33.63 -4.50 -4.97
N ASP A 33 34.16 -5.71 -5.02
CA ASP A 33 34.19 -6.59 -6.20
C ASP A 33 32.78 -7.06 -6.57
N GLY A 34 32.17 -6.47 -7.61
CA GLY A 34 30.81 -6.82 -8.05
C GLY A 34 30.15 -5.77 -8.95
N PRO A 35 28.85 -5.94 -9.26
CA PRO A 35 28.07 -4.98 -10.05
C PRO A 35 28.05 -3.60 -9.40
N LEU A 36 27.86 -2.54 -10.20
CA LEU A 36 27.75 -1.19 -9.65
C LEU A 36 26.51 -1.08 -8.76
N ARG A 37 26.66 -0.40 -7.62
CA ARG A 37 25.56 -0.11 -6.71
C ARG A 37 25.26 1.38 -6.70
N ALA A 38 23.99 1.73 -6.70
CA ALA A 38 23.52 3.10 -6.61
C ALA A 38 22.76 3.32 -5.30
N GLN A 39 22.85 4.52 -4.75
CA GLN A 39 22.15 4.91 -3.53
C GLN A 39 20.70 5.34 -3.84
N MET A 40 19.76 4.67 -3.17
CA MET A 40 18.35 5.07 -3.10
C MET A 40 18.18 6.31 -2.19
N SER A 41 17.08 7.04 -2.34
CA SER A 41 16.71 8.21 -1.52
C SER A 41 16.62 7.92 -0.02
N CYS A 42 16.37 6.65 0.33
CA CYS A 42 16.34 6.19 1.71
C CYS A 42 17.73 6.11 2.38
N GLY A 43 18.80 6.11 1.58
CA GLY A 43 20.20 5.99 1.98
C GLY A 43 20.84 4.63 1.63
N HIS A 44 20.04 3.60 1.33
CA HIS A 44 20.52 2.24 1.06
C HIS A 44 21.00 2.04 -0.38
N ALA A 45 22.00 1.19 -0.55
CA ALA A 45 22.63 0.82 -1.81
C ALA A 45 21.90 -0.37 -2.44
N VAL A 46 21.74 -0.35 -3.76
CA VAL A 46 21.06 -1.41 -4.52
C VAL A 46 21.74 -1.61 -5.86
N THR A 47 21.65 -2.81 -6.42
CA THR A 47 21.87 -3.12 -7.84
C THR A 47 20.56 -3.05 -8.61
N PRO A 48 20.59 -2.90 -9.95
CA PRO A 48 19.35 -2.89 -10.73
C PRO A 48 18.57 -4.20 -10.60
N ASP A 49 19.27 -5.34 -10.58
CA ASP A 49 18.65 -6.67 -10.49
C ASP A 49 17.99 -6.88 -9.13
N SER A 50 18.69 -6.64 -8.01
CA SER A 50 18.12 -6.84 -6.67
C SER A 50 16.90 -5.96 -6.42
N LEU A 51 16.91 -4.72 -6.92
CA LEU A 51 15.76 -3.82 -6.82
C LEU A 51 14.60 -4.27 -7.72
N THR A 52 14.88 -4.75 -8.94
CA THR A 52 13.87 -5.32 -9.85
C THR A 52 13.17 -6.50 -9.20
N GLU A 53 13.94 -7.47 -8.69
CA GLU A 53 13.42 -8.68 -8.05
C GLU A 53 12.59 -8.36 -6.81
N TRP A 54 13.10 -7.49 -5.93
CA TRP A 54 12.38 -7.08 -4.74
C TRP A 54 11.04 -6.41 -5.08
N ALA A 55 11.04 -5.47 -6.03
CA ALA A 55 9.84 -4.76 -6.39
C ALA A 55 8.84 -5.66 -7.14
N ARG A 56 9.30 -6.61 -7.97
CA ARG A 56 8.45 -7.64 -8.57
C ARG A 56 7.80 -8.52 -7.49
N HIS A 57 8.59 -9.01 -6.53
CA HIS A 57 8.08 -9.80 -5.42
C HIS A 57 6.98 -9.06 -4.63
N GLN A 58 7.16 -7.76 -4.39
CA GLN A 58 6.15 -6.94 -3.72
C GLN A 58 4.83 -6.89 -4.52
N LEU A 59 4.89 -6.75 -5.85
CA LEU A 59 3.71 -6.76 -6.71
C LEU A 59 2.99 -8.12 -6.69
N ASP A 60 3.75 -9.23 -6.69
CA ASP A 60 3.20 -10.58 -6.59
C ASP A 60 2.49 -10.81 -5.24
N GLN A 61 2.94 -10.15 -4.16
CA GLN A 61 2.25 -10.12 -2.86
C GLN A 61 1.08 -9.12 -2.80
N GLY A 62 0.74 -8.47 -3.91
CA GLY A 62 -0.33 -7.46 -3.98
C GLY A 62 0.05 -6.09 -3.40
N ILE A 63 1.33 -5.85 -3.15
CA ILE A 63 1.84 -4.60 -2.60
C ILE A 63 2.39 -3.73 -3.74
N TYR A 64 1.69 -2.65 -4.07
CA TYR A 64 2.12 -1.71 -5.11
C TYR A 64 2.78 -0.43 -4.58
N LYS A 65 2.82 -0.26 -3.25
CA LYS A 65 3.51 0.84 -2.56
C LYS A 65 4.86 0.33 -2.07
N PHE A 66 5.91 0.57 -2.86
CA PHE A 66 7.25 0.07 -2.58
C PHE A 66 7.86 0.72 -1.35
N LYS A 67 8.59 -0.10 -0.57
CA LYS A 67 9.32 0.32 0.62
C LYS A 67 10.65 -0.40 0.67
N CYS A 68 11.62 0.26 1.30
CA CYS A 68 12.93 -0.31 1.55
C CYS A 68 12.89 -1.46 2.56
N PRO A 69 13.35 -2.68 2.21
CA PRO A 69 13.40 -3.81 3.14
C PRO A 69 14.67 -3.87 3.97
N ALA A 70 15.69 -3.06 3.63
CA ALA A 70 17.00 -3.08 4.26
C ALA A 70 16.91 -2.93 5.78
N LEU A 71 17.82 -3.59 6.49
CA LEU A 71 17.90 -3.51 7.94
C LEU A 71 18.80 -2.35 8.37
N VAL A 72 18.24 -1.46 9.18
CA VAL A 72 18.97 -0.44 9.94
C VAL A 72 19.47 -1.09 11.23
N GLU A 73 20.78 -1.00 11.47
CA GLU A 73 21.43 -1.56 12.67
C GLU A 73 21.14 -3.05 12.89
N GLY A 74 20.96 -3.81 11.80
CA GLY A 74 20.78 -5.27 11.80
C GLY A 74 19.48 -5.79 12.42
N THR A 75 18.62 -4.94 12.98
CA THR A 75 17.44 -5.36 13.75
C THR A 75 16.13 -4.77 13.27
N LYS A 76 16.14 -3.58 12.65
CA LYS A 76 14.92 -2.86 12.26
C LYS A 76 14.85 -2.65 10.75
N ARG A 77 13.72 -2.96 10.11
CA ARG A 77 13.50 -2.61 8.70
C ARG A 77 13.44 -1.10 8.50
N CYS A 78 14.06 -0.62 7.42
CA CYS A 78 14.07 0.77 7.02
C CYS A 78 12.65 1.30 6.75
N ASN A 79 11.88 0.58 5.93
CA ASN A 79 10.49 0.89 5.59
C ASN A 79 10.24 2.27 4.97
N LYS A 80 11.29 3.05 4.63
CA LYS A 80 11.13 4.31 3.90
C LYS A 80 10.45 4.03 2.55
N PRO A 81 9.43 4.82 2.17
CA PRO A 81 8.71 4.64 0.92
C PRO A 81 9.61 5.01 -0.27
N TRP A 82 9.45 4.29 -1.37
CA TRP A 82 10.07 4.60 -2.65
C TRP A 82 9.00 4.99 -3.67
N SER A 83 9.28 6.02 -4.46
CA SER A 83 8.40 6.38 -5.57
C SER A 83 8.58 5.37 -6.72
N TYR A 84 7.54 5.08 -7.49
CA TYR A 84 7.69 4.22 -8.67
C TYR A 84 8.68 4.81 -9.68
N ARG A 85 8.76 6.14 -9.80
CA ARG A 85 9.75 6.81 -10.66
C ARG A 85 11.19 6.49 -10.25
N GLU A 86 11.44 6.46 -8.94
CA GLU A 86 12.75 6.08 -8.40
C GLU A 86 13.03 4.60 -8.66
N VAL A 87 12.08 3.71 -8.32
CA VAL A 87 12.22 2.26 -8.57
C VAL A 87 12.49 1.97 -10.03
N ARG A 88 11.66 2.50 -10.94
CA ARG A 88 11.79 2.30 -12.39
C ARG A 88 13.17 2.71 -12.92
N ARG A 89 13.74 3.79 -12.37
CA ARG A 89 15.02 4.33 -12.79
C ARG A 89 16.21 3.55 -12.22
N LEU A 90 16.20 3.26 -10.92
CA LEU A 90 17.32 2.54 -10.27
C LEU A 90 17.28 1.03 -10.50
N ALA A 91 16.14 0.46 -10.85
CA ALA A 91 16.01 -0.93 -11.25
C ALA A 91 16.38 -1.15 -12.73
N ASP A 92 16.64 -0.06 -13.47
CA ASP A 92 16.88 -0.05 -14.91
C ASP A 92 15.88 -0.96 -15.65
N LEU A 93 14.59 -0.68 -15.44
CA LEU A 93 13.52 -1.52 -15.99
C LEU A 93 13.50 -1.42 -17.51
N THR A 94 13.53 -2.58 -18.17
CA THR A 94 13.25 -2.71 -19.60
C THR A 94 11.81 -2.33 -19.91
N VAL A 95 11.50 -2.12 -21.19
CA VAL A 95 10.14 -1.77 -21.64
C VAL A 95 9.10 -2.82 -21.20
N ASP A 96 9.43 -4.10 -21.32
CA ASP A 96 8.53 -5.20 -20.95
C ASP A 96 8.30 -5.26 -19.43
N GLU A 97 9.35 -5.02 -18.64
CA GLU A 97 9.24 -4.94 -17.18
C GLU A 97 8.43 -3.72 -16.75
N MET A 98 8.66 -2.56 -17.36
CA MET A 98 7.85 -1.37 -17.09
C MET A 98 6.38 -1.63 -17.36
N GLN A 99 6.04 -2.28 -18.48
CA GLN A 99 4.66 -2.65 -18.79
C GLN A 99 4.07 -3.56 -17.70
N TYR A 100 4.76 -4.63 -17.32
CA TYR A 100 4.31 -5.52 -16.25
C TYR A 100 4.10 -4.78 -14.92
N PHE A 101 5.03 -3.88 -14.56
CA PHE A 101 4.94 -3.09 -13.33
C PHE A 101 3.75 -2.12 -13.38
N GLU A 102 3.61 -1.34 -14.44
CA GLU A 102 2.56 -0.33 -14.60
C GLU A 102 1.17 -0.96 -14.63
N GLU A 103 0.99 -2.09 -15.34
CA GLU A 103 -0.27 -2.85 -15.35
C GLU A 103 -0.64 -3.37 -13.96
N ASN A 104 0.32 -3.94 -13.21
CA ASN A 104 0.05 -4.46 -11.87
C ASN A 104 -0.20 -3.35 -10.86
N ILE A 105 0.56 -2.25 -10.92
CA ILE A 105 0.32 -1.06 -10.07
C ILE A 105 -1.07 -0.49 -10.35
N ALA A 106 -1.46 -0.34 -11.62
CA ALA A 106 -2.78 0.15 -12.00
C ALA A 106 -3.89 -0.78 -11.48
N ARG A 107 -3.75 -2.09 -11.68
CA ARG A 107 -4.71 -3.09 -11.20
C ARG A 107 -4.85 -3.10 -9.67
N LEU A 108 -3.73 -3.10 -8.94
CA LEU A 108 -3.73 -3.15 -7.47
C LEU A 108 -4.21 -1.83 -6.86
N SER A 109 -3.82 -0.69 -7.43
CA SER A 109 -4.31 0.61 -6.98
C SER A 109 -5.80 0.80 -7.25
N ALA A 110 -6.32 0.29 -8.38
CA ALA A 110 -7.74 0.28 -8.66
C ALA A 110 -8.52 -0.61 -7.68
N GLN A 111 -7.95 -1.72 -7.22
CA GLN A 111 -8.57 -2.54 -6.16
C GLN A 111 -8.64 -1.82 -4.81
N GLU A 112 -7.65 -0.98 -4.48
CA GLU A 112 -7.64 -0.22 -3.22
C GLU A 112 -8.55 1.02 -3.27
N PHE A 113 -8.57 1.74 -4.40
CA PHE A 113 -9.13 3.09 -4.47
C PHE A 113 -10.27 3.26 -5.45
N SER A 114 -10.42 2.37 -6.42
CA SER A 114 -11.49 2.53 -7.39
C SER A 114 -12.75 1.87 -6.87
N GLU A 115 -13.86 2.54 -7.13
CA GLU A 115 -15.19 1.98 -7.03
C GLU A 115 -15.41 1.04 -8.21
N ILE A 116 -14.51 0.06 -8.39
CA ILE A 116 -14.53 -0.91 -9.47
C ILE A 116 -14.73 -2.29 -8.85
N GLN A 117 -15.72 -3.02 -9.35
CA GLN A 117 -15.98 -4.40 -8.95
C GLN A 117 -16.39 -5.25 -10.17
N PRO A 118 -16.07 -6.55 -10.19
CA PRO A 118 -16.51 -7.44 -11.25
C PRO A 118 -18.03 -7.62 -11.20
N CYS A 119 -18.68 -7.49 -12.35
CA CYS A 119 -20.09 -7.82 -12.50
C CYS A 119 -20.35 -9.27 -12.05
N PRO A 120 -21.35 -9.54 -11.20
CA PRO A 120 -21.62 -10.89 -10.71
C PRO A 120 -21.97 -11.88 -11.82
N GLN A 121 -22.48 -11.40 -12.95
CA GLN A 121 -22.87 -12.22 -14.10
C GLN A 121 -21.72 -12.42 -15.11
N CYS A 122 -21.24 -11.36 -15.79
CA CYS A 122 -20.24 -11.48 -16.86
C CYS A 122 -18.78 -11.37 -16.41
N LYS A 123 -18.53 -11.06 -15.13
CA LYS A 123 -17.19 -10.86 -14.52
C LYS A 123 -16.39 -9.67 -15.07
N THR A 124 -16.90 -8.91 -16.03
CA THR A 124 -16.30 -7.65 -16.45
C THR A 124 -16.28 -6.65 -15.29
N ASN A 125 -15.17 -5.95 -15.11
CA ASN A 125 -15.04 -4.89 -14.12
C ASN A 125 -15.93 -3.70 -14.47
N VAL A 126 -16.75 -3.26 -13.52
CA VAL A 126 -17.68 -2.13 -13.65
C VAL A 126 -17.31 -1.08 -12.61
N GLU A 127 -17.22 0.17 -13.05
CA GLU A 127 -17.02 1.33 -12.17
C GLU A 127 -18.36 1.89 -11.69
N ARG A 128 -18.46 2.15 -10.38
CA ARG A 128 -19.58 2.84 -9.75
C ARG A 128 -19.26 4.33 -9.65
N THR A 129 -19.88 5.09 -10.55
CA THR A 129 -19.70 6.55 -10.64
C THR A 129 -20.46 7.32 -9.55
N ASP A 130 -21.60 6.80 -9.09
CA ASP A 130 -22.40 7.40 -8.02
C ASP A 130 -22.21 6.65 -6.69
N LEU A 131 -21.44 7.25 -5.79
CA LEU A 131 -21.15 6.71 -4.45
C LEU A 131 -22.40 6.62 -3.56
N THR A 132 -23.42 7.42 -3.85
CA THR A 132 -24.68 7.49 -3.10
C THR A 132 -25.72 6.48 -3.58
N ASN A 133 -25.38 5.68 -4.59
CA ASN A 133 -26.27 4.68 -5.14
C ASN A 133 -25.61 3.30 -5.12
N LEU A 134 -26.27 2.34 -4.47
CA LEU A 134 -25.82 0.95 -4.46
C LEU A 134 -26.26 0.19 -5.72
N CYS A 135 -27.16 0.74 -6.53
CA CYS A 135 -27.63 0.12 -7.77
C CYS A 135 -26.66 0.45 -8.90
N VAL A 136 -25.94 -0.56 -9.38
CA VAL A 136 -24.93 -0.42 -10.44
C VAL A 136 -25.41 -1.13 -11.69
N VAL A 137 -25.32 -0.44 -12.83
CA VAL A 137 -25.66 -0.98 -14.14
C VAL A 137 -24.40 -1.59 -14.76
N CYS A 138 -24.48 -2.84 -15.23
CA CYS A 138 -23.40 -3.40 -16.04
C CYS A 138 -23.63 -3.04 -17.52
N PRO A 139 -22.76 -2.23 -18.16
CA PRO A 139 -22.95 -1.84 -19.55
C PRO A 139 -22.82 -3.02 -20.53
N VAL A 140 -21.93 -3.99 -20.23
CA VAL A 140 -21.72 -5.18 -21.06
C VAL A 140 -22.96 -6.08 -21.07
N CYS A 141 -23.43 -6.50 -19.90
CA CYS A 141 -24.65 -7.31 -19.80
C CYS A 141 -25.87 -6.58 -20.39
N THR A 142 -25.96 -5.27 -20.20
CA THR A 142 -27.06 -4.47 -20.74
C THR A 142 -27.07 -4.47 -22.26
N ALA A 143 -25.91 -4.35 -22.90
CA ALA A 143 -25.77 -4.40 -24.35
C ALA A 143 -26.04 -5.81 -24.92
N GLU A 144 -25.47 -6.85 -24.30
CA GLU A 144 -25.63 -8.25 -24.76
C GLU A 144 -27.06 -8.76 -24.65
N GLN A 145 -27.76 -8.41 -23.56
CA GLN A 145 -29.11 -8.89 -23.29
C GLN A 145 -30.20 -7.98 -23.85
N GLN A 146 -29.81 -6.81 -24.39
CA GLN A 146 -30.74 -5.74 -24.79
C GLN A 146 -31.72 -5.36 -23.66
N LYS A 147 -31.28 -5.54 -22.40
CA LYS A 147 -32.06 -5.33 -21.19
C LYS A 147 -31.14 -4.81 -20.10
N CYS A 148 -31.56 -3.73 -19.43
CA CYS A 148 -30.79 -3.16 -18.33
C CYS A 148 -30.51 -4.21 -17.25
N TYR A 149 -29.23 -4.53 -17.05
CA TYR A 149 -28.77 -5.43 -15.99
C TYR A 149 -28.23 -4.59 -14.84
N GLN A 150 -28.87 -4.73 -13.68
CA GLN A 150 -28.55 -4.00 -12.46
C GLN A 150 -28.24 -4.97 -11.31
N PHE A 151 -27.24 -4.62 -10.50
CA PHE A 151 -26.86 -5.39 -9.32
C PHE A 151 -26.54 -4.47 -8.14
N CYS A 152 -26.59 -5.03 -6.93
CA CYS A 152 -26.24 -4.32 -5.71
C CYS A 152 -24.72 -4.31 -5.48
N TRP A 153 -24.14 -3.13 -5.26
CA TRP A 153 -22.72 -2.95 -4.98
C TRP A 153 -22.24 -3.64 -3.69
N GLN A 154 -23.13 -3.82 -2.70
CA GLN A 154 -22.76 -4.45 -1.42
C GLN A 154 -22.85 -5.98 -1.47
N CYS A 155 -24.02 -6.53 -1.82
CA CYS A 155 -24.23 -7.98 -1.77
C CYS A 155 -23.90 -8.70 -3.09
N ARG A 156 -23.69 -7.96 -4.18
CA ARG A 156 -23.39 -8.49 -5.53
C ARG A 156 -24.48 -9.39 -6.12
N GLU A 157 -25.70 -9.28 -5.62
CA GLU A 157 -26.89 -9.94 -6.18
C GLU A 157 -27.63 -9.02 -7.16
N PRO A 158 -28.47 -9.55 -8.06
CA PRO A 158 -29.36 -8.75 -8.89
C PRO A 158 -30.13 -7.71 -8.06
N TRP A 159 -30.29 -6.50 -8.61
CA TRP A 159 -30.88 -5.40 -7.86
C TRP A 159 -32.34 -5.68 -7.53
N LYS A 160 -32.72 -5.48 -6.25
CA LYS A 160 -34.08 -5.58 -5.76
C LYS A 160 -34.41 -4.33 -4.93
N GLY A 161 -35.51 -3.66 -5.28
CA GLY A 161 -36.00 -2.45 -4.61
C GLY A 161 -36.03 -1.21 -5.50
N SER A 162 -36.45 -0.07 -4.94
CA SER A 162 -36.46 1.21 -5.65
C SER A 162 -35.04 1.61 -6.05
N ALA A 163 -34.84 1.98 -7.32
CA ALA A 163 -33.55 2.48 -7.80
C ALA A 163 -33.23 3.84 -7.12
N GLN A 164 -31.95 4.07 -6.79
CA GLN A 164 -31.39 5.20 -6.00
C GLN A 164 -31.49 5.05 -4.48
N ARG A 165 -30.54 4.30 -3.89
CA ARG A 165 -30.38 4.26 -2.43
C ARG A 165 -28.96 3.89 -2.01
N SER A 166 -28.47 4.51 -0.95
CA SER A 166 -27.12 4.32 -0.39
C SER A 166 -27.07 3.35 0.79
N ASP A 167 -28.23 3.03 1.39
CA ASP A 167 -28.33 2.33 2.67
C ASP A 167 -28.20 0.80 2.53
N ARG A 168 -29.06 0.17 1.72
CA ARG A 168 -29.09 -1.27 1.42
C ARG A 168 -29.97 -1.55 0.19
N CYS A 169 -29.97 -2.75 -0.35
CA CYS A 169 -31.03 -3.19 -1.28
C CYS A 169 -32.06 -4.08 -0.56
N ASP A 170 -33.10 -4.53 -1.27
CA ASP A 170 -34.16 -5.38 -0.73
C ASP A 170 -33.85 -6.89 -0.86
N ASN A 171 -32.59 -7.24 -1.11
CA ASN A 171 -32.14 -8.64 -1.05
C ASN A 171 -31.98 -9.08 0.41
N ASP A 172 -32.40 -10.30 0.69
CA ASP A 172 -32.30 -10.88 2.03
C ASP A 172 -30.83 -11.01 2.45
N GLY A 173 -30.50 -10.52 3.66
CA GLY A 173 -29.14 -10.52 4.18
C GLY A 173 -28.20 -9.43 3.62
N CYS A 174 -28.69 -8.52 2.77
CA CYS A 174 -27.89 -7.38 2.32
C CYS A 174 -27.53 -6.47 3.50
N SER A 175 -26.22 -6.29 3.74
CA SER A 175 -25.68 -5.53 4.86
C SER A 175 -24.40 -4.80 4.45
N ASN A 176 -24.20 -3.61 5.01
CA ASN A 176 -22.95 -2.87 4.86
C ASN A 176 -21.90 -3.44 5.82
N LYS A 177 -20.96 -4.22 5.29
CA LYS A 177 -19.92 -4.90 6.07
C LYS A 177 -19.02 -3.97 6.87
N ASN A 178 -18.77 -2.75 6.37
CA ASN A 178 -18.00 -1.76 7.12
C ASN A 178 -18.78 -1.23 8.32
N LEU A 179 -20.09 -0.99 8.17
CA LEU A 179 -20.93 -0.59 9.30
C LEU A 179 -21.09 -1.73 10.31
N GLU A 180 -21.25 -2.98 9.84
CA GLU A 180 -21.28 -4.16 10.70
C GLU A 180 -19.98 -4.30 11.51
N LEU A 181 -18.82 -4.13 10.87
CA LEU A 181 -17.51 -4.13 11.54
C LEU A 181 -17.42 -3.00 12.58
N LEU A 182 -17.83 -1.78 12.23
CA LEU A 182 -17.81 -0.65 13.18
C LEU A 182 -18.72 -0.90 14.39
N GLN A 183 -19.86 -1.56 14.19
CA GLN A 183 -20.82 -1.90 15.26
C GLN A 183 -20.35 -3.06 16.14
N THR A 184 -19.68 -4.05 15.56
CA THR A 184 -19.34 -5.32 16.24
C THR A 184 -17.89 -5.43 16.67
N CYS A 185 -17.04 -4.44 16.35
CA CYS A 185 -15.64 -4.49 16.74
C CYS A 185 -15.45 -4.54 18.25
N LYS A 186 -14.40 -5.24 18.68
CA LYS A 186 -14.02 -5.32 20.10
C LYS A 186 -13.63 -3.95 20.63
N THR A 187 -13.69 -3.78 21.95
CA THR A 187 -13.12 -2.62 22.61
C THR A 187 -11.65 -2.87 22.96
N ILE A 188 -10.87 -1.79 23.03
CA ILE A 188 -9.47 -1.75 23.45
C ILE A 188 -9.24 -0.55 24.36
N ASP A 189 -8.29 -0.67 25.27
CA ASP A 189 -7.81 0.46 26.06
C ASP A 189 -6.66 1.14 25.32
N LEU A 190 -6.60 2.47 25.40
CA LEU A 190 -5.53 3.28 24.83
C LEU A 190 -4.73 3.89 25.99
N PRO A 191 -3.82 3.15 26.64
CA PRO A 191 -3.10 3.61 27.83
C PRO A 191 -2.29 4.89 27.60
N GLN A 192 -1.92 5.18 26.36
CA GLN A 192 -1.25 6.41 25.95
C GLN A 192 -2.15 7.66 25.95
N VAL A 193 -3.48 7.50 26.08
CA VAL A 193 -4.44 8.61 26.14
C VAL A 193 -5.15 8.55 27.49
N ARG A 194 -4.91 9.55 28.35
CA ARG A 194 -5.51 9.63 29.68
C ARG A 194 -7.05 9.57 29.57
N GLY A 195 -7.66 8.59 30.22
CA GLY A 195 -9.12 8.40 30.25
C GLY A 195 -9.71 7.62 29.06
N ALA A 196 -8.90 7.18 28.10
CA ALA A 196 -9.37 6.41 26.95
C ALA A 196 -9.39 4.90 27.24
N ILE A 197 -10.42 4.47 27.96
CA ILE A 197 -10.74 3.05 28.22
C ILE A 197 -11.92 2.61 27.35
N ASN A 198 -12.02 1.31 27.04
CA ASN A 198 -13.10 0.70 26.27
C ASN A 198 -13.39 1.37 24.91
N CYS A 199 -12.35 1.83 24.21
CA CYS A 199 -12.49 2.44 22.88
C CYS A 199 -12.77 1.38 21.80
N PRO A 200 -13.58 1.64 20.77
CA PRO A 200 -13.73 0.73 19.63
C PRO A 200 -12.38 0.44 18.96
N SER A 201 -12.09 -0.83 18.68
CA SER A 201 -10.83 -1.23 18.03
C SER A 201 -10.78 -0.81 16.56
N VAL A 202 -11.95 -0.67 15.92
CA VAL A 202 -12.10 -0.11 14.58
C VAL A 202 -12.84 1.21 14.71
N ARG A 203 -12.31 2.28 14.11
CA ARG A 203 -12.90 3.61 14.17
C ARG A 203 -12.94 4.19 12.76
N ALA A 204 -14.06 4.79 12.40
CA ALA A 204 -14.17 5.51 11.14
C ALA A 204 -13.24 6.74 11.19
N CYS A 205 -12.33 6.85 10.22
CA CYS A 205 -11.58 8.08 10.03
C CYS A 205 -12.48 9.06 9.28
N PRO A 206 -12.88 10.20 9.88
CA PRO A 206 -13.57 11.23 9.12
C PRO A 206 -12.63 11.70 8.01
N LYS A 207 -13.01 11.49 6.74
CA LYS A 207 -12.34 12.13 5.60
C LYS A 207 -12.59 13.64 5.71
N VAL A 208 -11.79 14.32 6.53
CA VAL A 208 -11.62 15.77 6.44
C VAL A 208 -10.54 16.04 5.40
N GLU A 209 -10.70 17.11 4.63
CA GLU A 209 -9.76 17.58 3.58
C GLU A 209 -8.44 18.11 4.19
N TRP A 210 -7.79 17.30 5.03
CA TRP A 210 -6.51 17.63 5.60
C TRP A 210 -5.38 17.06 4.71
N PRO A 211 -4.23 17.76 4.54
CA PRO A 211 -3.04 17.20 3.90
C PRO A 211 -2.74 15.76 4.37
N ARG A 212 -2.71 14.82 3.43
CA ARG A 212 -2.71 13.36 3.70
C ARG A 212 -1.64 12.92 4.69
N ASP A 213 -0.52 13.63 4.74
CA ASP A 213 0.63 13.35 5.62
C ASP A 213 0.28 13.44 7.12
N ARG A 214 -0.71 14.25 7.52
CA ARG A 214 -1.14 14.29 8.93
C ARG A 214 -2.16 13.21 9.29
N ILE A 215 -3.01 12.78 8.35
CA ILE A 215 -4.03 11.76 8.64
C ILE A 215 -3.36 10.44 9.01
N GLN A 216 -2.29 10.04 8.33
CA GLN A 216 -1.50 8.86 8.67
C GLN A 216 -0.79 8.97 10.03
N SER A 217 -0.32 10.17 10.40
CA SER A 217 0.35 10.39 11.70
C SER A 217 -0.61 10.34 12.91
N GLN A 218 -1.90 10.67 12.72
CA GLN A 218 -2.89 10.75 13.80
C GLN A 218 -3.82 9.53 13.86
N CYS A 219 -4.19 8.95 12.71
CA CYS A 219 -4.86 7.66 12.62
C CYS A 219 -3.81 6.56 12.52
N GLY A 220 -3.11 6.31 13.63
CA GLY A 220 -1.94 5.43 13.65
C GLY A 220 -2.17 4.08 12.96
N THR A 221 -1.32 3.78 11.99
CA THR A 221 -1.02 2.40 11.59
C THR A 221 -0.28 1.73 12.74
N LYS A 222 -1.01 1.35 13.80
CA LYS A 222 -0.44 0.62 14.93
C LYS A 222 -0.60 -0.88 14.70
N THR A 223 0.31 -1.44 13.91
CA THR A 223 0.68 -2.85 14.01
C THR A 223 2.12 -3.08 14.47
N GLU A 224 2.97 -2.06 14.62
CA GLU A 224 4.39 -2.30 14.99
C GLU A 224 5.03 -1.37 16.06
N GLU A 225 4.30 -0.42 16.65
CA GLU A 225 4.91 0.52 17.63
C GLU A 225 4.65 0.18 19.11
N ALA A 226 4.12 -1.02 19.42
CA ALA A 226 3.82 -1.41 20.80
C ALA A 226 4.91 -2.26 21.49
N GLU A 227 6.01 -2.62 20.83
CA GLU A 227 7.07 -3.44 21.47
C GLU A 227 8.25 -2.64 22.04
N LYS A 228 8.34 -1.33 21.78
CA LYS A 228 9.49 -0.51 22.22
C LYS A 228 9.37 0.15 23.59
N ARG A 229 8.41 -0.26 24.43
CA ARG A 229 8.27 0.28 25.81
C ARG A 229 8.32 -0.76 26.92
N THR A 230 8.75 -1.99 26.63
CA THR A 230 8.85 -3.07 27.61
C THR A 230 10.27 -3.40 28.07
N LEU A 231 11.30 -2.72 27.56
CA LEU A 231 12.68 -2.87 28.06
C LEU A 231 13.16 -1.54 28.63
N GLY A 232 12.85 -1.34 29.91
CA GLY A 232 13.37 -0.22 30.68
C GLY A 232 14.90 -0.27 30.73
N LEU A 233 15.54 0.66 30.01
CA LEU A 233 16.90 1.07 30.28
C LEU A 233 16.86 2.55 30.60
N HIS A 234 16.99 2.83 31.89
CA HIS A 234 17.33 4.13 32.44
C HIS A 234 18.71 4.52 31.91
N THR A 235 18.82 5.68 31.25
CA THR A 235 20.01 6.52 31.36
C THR A 235 19.55 7.93 31.65
N SER A 236 19.86 8.38 32.86
CA SER A 236 19.82 9.78 33.24
C SER A 236 20.97 10.49 32.56
N GLU A 237 20.71 11.51 31.75
CA GLU A 237 21.70 12.55 31.52
C GLU A 237 21.01 13.91 31.59
N HIS A 238 21.45 14.66 32.59
CA HIS A 238 21.27 16.10 32.75
C HIS A 238 21.56 16.82 31.44
N TYR A 239 20.69 17.75 31.05
CA TYR A 239 21.12 18.95 30.35
C TYR A 239 20.36 20.15 30.91
N ASP A 240 21.15 21.07 31.46
CA ASP A 240 20.75 22.28 32.15
C ASP A 240 20.07 23.29 31.24
N ASP A 241 19.13 24.00 31.86
CA ASP A 241 18.50 25.21 31.40
C ASP A 241 19.53 26.32 31.13
N ASN A 242 19.49 26.90 29.93
CA ASN A 242 19.62 28.35 29.73
C ASN A 242 19.50 28.67 28.25
N TRP A 243 18.54 29.50 27.88
CA TRP A 243 18.74 30.65 26.99
C TRP A 243 17.60 31.64 27.26
N ASN A 244 17.94 32.75 27.91
CA ASN A 244 17.27 34.05 27.80
C ASN A 244 17.09 34.44 26.33
#